data_AF-A0A2V6PFG6-F1
#
_entry.id   AF-A0A2V6PFG6-F1
#
_cell.length_a   1.000
_cell.length_b   1.000
_cell.length_c   1.000
_cell.angle_alpha   90.00
_cell.angle_beta   90.00
_cell.angle_gamma   90.00
#
_symmetry.space_group_name_H-M   'P 1'
#
loop_
_entity.id
_entity.type
_entity.pdbx_description
1 polymer ?
#
loop_
_entity_poly.entity_id
_entity_poly.type
_entity_poly.pdbx_seq_one_letter_code
_entity_poly.pdbx_strand_id
1 'polypeptide(L)'
;MDRPETRFAWNGDVSLAYQVYGAGPTDLVYLQGFCSNVDMNWESPSLSRFLRGLGGLARVIVTDRRGWGCSERFTPGHIPDVDTLTDDILAVLKAARSERASILATYESVIVASLFAATYPERTRSLILVDPQVTRETWGTLDWWDAPDGPERQWFARYARASVTPGGLAAELTSYLHTDIRAVLPTIQVPTLVLVDSDRFYEVLPETGHFVASKIPGARVVEHSSQGGPHFHWYARSEAIVAEVRRVLAEIREEEASFDRILATVLFTDIVDSTKRAADLGDRRWREVVLRHHAAVRSLLARYRGNEIDTAGDGFFASFDGPARAVRCAMAITDAVRSFGIEVRAGLHTGEVERIGDKIGGLAVNIGARVAALAAPSEVLVSQTVRDLMVGSDLTFADRGSHELKGVPGVWGLYAVRPDGERR
;
A
#
# COMPACT_ATOMS: atom_id res chain seq x y z
N MET A 1 31.13 -0.61 14.77
CA MET A 1 29.90 0.09 15.14
C MET A 1 29.08 -0.89 15.94
N ASP A 2 28.72 -0.52 17.18
CA ASP A 2 27.87 -1.33 18.04
C ASP A 2 26.47 -1.48 17.42
N ARG A 3 25.76 -2.53 17.83
CA ARG A 3 24.40 -2.81 17.37
C ARG A 3 23.48 -1.61 17.71
N PRO A 4 22.74 -1.06 16.73
CA PRO A 4 21.79 0.02 16.98
C PRO A 4 20.70 -0.39 17.97
N GLU A 5 20.23 0.58 18.75
CA GLU A 5 19.10 0.42 19.67
C GLU A 5 17.79 0.24 18.89
N THR A 6 17.04 -0.80 19.24
CA THR A 6 15.69 -1.03 18.70
C THR A 6 14.68 -0.13 19.39
N ARG A 7 13.89 0.58 18.57
CA ARG A 7 12.85 1.52 18.98
C ARG A 7 11.51 1.08 18.40
N PHE A 8 10.43 1.64 18.94
CA PHE A 8 9.07 1.27 18.55
C PHE A 8 8.26 2.49 18.11
N ALA A 9 7.58 2.38 16.99
CA ALA A 9 6.66 3.38 16.46
C ALA A 9 5.22 2.87 16.59
N TRP A 10 4.36 3.63 17.26
CA TRP A 10 2.94 3.31 17.38
C TRP A 10 2.15 3.92 16.22
N ASN A 11 1.45 3.09 15.44
CA ASN A 11 0.61 3.55 14.31
C ASN A 11 -0.86 3.81 14.70
N GLY A 12 -1.26 3.51 15.94
CA GLY A 12 -2.66 3.55 16.40
C GLY A 12 -3.27 2.19 16.70
N ASP A 13 -2.63 1.11 16.25
CA ASP A 13 -3.11 -0.28 16.33
C ASP A 13 -2.00 -1.26 16.78
N VAL A 14 -0.79 -1.14 16.23
CA VAL A 14 0.37 -1.97 16.55
C VAL A 14 1.65 -1.17 16.77
N SER A 15 2.56 -1.73 17.56
CA SER A 15 3.92 -1.21 17.73
C SER A 15 4.89 -1.79 16.69
N LEU A 16 5.51 -0.93 15.89
CA LEU A 16 6.45 -1.30 14.82
C LEU A 16 7.90 -1.12 15.30
N ALA A 17 8.68 -2.19 15.28
CA ALA A 17 10.08 -2.17 15.64
C ALA A 17 10.94 -1.61 14.50
N TYR A 18 11.80 -0.64 14.82
CA TYR A 18 12.73 -0.04 13.87
C TYR A 18 14.04 0.32 14.54
N GLN A 19 15.09 0.45 13.74
CA GLN A 19 16.40 0.95 14.15
C GLN A 19 16.82 2.08 13.23
N VAL A 20 17.55 3.05 13.80
CA VAL A 20 18.15 4.16 13.06
C VAL A 20 19.65 4.14 13.25
N TYR A 21 20.40 4.14 12.15
CA TYR A 21 21.86 4.13 12.16
C TYR A 21 22.45 4.77 10.90
N GLY A 22 23.76 4.98 10.89
CA GLY A 22 24.43 5.74 9.83
C GLY A 22 24.31 7.25 10.02
N ALA A 23 25.11 7.99 9.26
CA ALA A 23 25.23 9.45 9.38
C ALA A 23 25.24 10.16 8.02
N GLY A 24 24.75 9.49 6.98
CA GLY A 24 24.62 10.09 5.65
C GLY A 24 23.55 11.20 5.62
N PRO A 25 23.63 12.13 4.67
CA PRO A 25 22.78 13.33 4.61
C PRO A 25 21.32 13.04 4.20
N THR A 26 21.06 11.86 3.65
CA THR A 26 19.75 11.45 3.17
C THR A 26 19.19 10.34 4.06
N ASP A 27 17.90 10.42 4.40
CA ASP A 27 17.20 9.32 5.07
C ASP A 27 16.87 8.20 4.05
N LEU A 28 17.16 6.96 4.42
CA LEU A 28 16.86 5.76 3.64
C LEU A 28 16.03 4.80 4.48
N VAL A 29 14.77 4.58 4.13
CA VAL A 29 13.97 3.52 4.74
C VAL A 29 14.30 2.20 4.05
N TYR A 30 14.62 1.17 4.82
CA TYR A 30 14.79 -0.19 4.31
C TYR A 30 13.64 -1.08 4.75
N LEU A 31 12.77 -1.42 3.79
CA LEU A 31 11.67 -2.37 3.94
C LEU A 31 12.16 -3.78 3.57
N GLN A 32 12.29 -4.60 4.59
CA GLN A 32 12.85 -5.93 4.51
C GLN A 32 11.78 -6.93 4.03
N GLY A 33 12.02 -7.54 2.88
CA GLY A 33 11.22 -8.62 2.32
C GLY A 33 11.60 -9.98 2.88
N PHE A 34 10.71 -10.94 2.66
CA PHE A 34 10.74 -12.29 3.16
C PHE A 34 10.79 -12.39 4.68
N CYS A 35 11.96 -12.39 5.32
CA CYS A 35 12.09 -12.43 6.78
C CYS A 35 12.72 -11.14 7.28
N SER A 36 12.13 -10.53 8.31
CA SER A 36 12.66 -9.33 8.98
C SER A 36 12.78 -9.57 10.49
N ASN A 37 13.93 -9.19 11.06
CA ASN A 37 14.12 -9.05 12.51
C ASN A 37 15.30 -8.09 12.79
N VAL A 38 14.99 -6.83 13.13
CA VAL A 38 16.01 -5.78 13.34
C VAL A 38 17.03 -6.12 14.42
N ASP A 39 16.68 -6.95 15.40
CA ASP A 39 17.57 -7.39 16.47
C ASP A 39 18.57 -8.44 15.99
N MET A 40 18.10 -9.45 15.25
CA MET A 40 18.91 -10.54 14.73
C MET A 40 19.72 -10.16 13.49
N ASN A 41 19.37 -9.05 12.83
CA ASN A 41 20.05 -8.57 11.63
C ASN A 41 21.58 -8.45 11.78
N TRP A 42 22.05 -8.17 12.99
CA TRP A 42 23.46 -7.91 13.26
C TRP A 42 24.26 -9.17 13.62
N GLU A 43 23.61 -10.33 13.72
CA GLU A 43 24.25 -11.62 14.03
C GLU A 43 24.92 -12.24 12.81
N SER A 44 24.34 -12.10 11.61
CA SER A 44 24.96 -12.59 10.36
C SER A 44 26.02 -11.61 9.88
N PRO A 45 27.28 -12.05 9.67
CA PRO A 45 28.33 -11.19 9.12
C PRO A 45 27.96 -10.59 7.75
N SER A 46 27.28 -11.36 6.91
CA SER A 46 26.86 -10.94 5.56
C SER A 46 25.79 -9.85 5.62
N LEU A 47 24.76 -10.04 6.44
CA LEU A 47 23.71 -9.04 6.64
C LEU A 47 24.23 -7.77 7.29
N SER A 48 25.03 -7.90 8.35
CA SER A 48 25.62 -6.73 9.00
C SER A 48 26.54 -5.94 8.07
N ARG A 49 27.25 -6.61 7.14
CA ARG A 49 28.09 -5.93 6.13
C ARG A 49 27.24 -5.11 5.18
N PHE A 50 26.15 -5.68 4.67
CA PHE A 50 25.22 -4.95 3.81
C PHE A 50 24.63 -3.73 4.53
N LEU A 51 24.10 -3.91 5.74
CA LEU A 51 23.51 -2.83 6.53
C LEU A 51 24.54 -1.72 6.82
N ARG A 52 25.78 -2.09 7.19
CA ARG A 52 26.87 -1.11 7.34
C ARG A 52 27.21 -0.39 6.03
N GLY A 53 27.14 -1.10 4.90
CA GLY A 53 27.28 -0.52 3.57
C GLY A 53 26.27 0.60 3.33
N LEU A 54 24.98 0.33 3.60
CA LEU A 54 23.92 1.34 3.53
C LEU A 54 24.12 2.50 4.52
N GLY A 55 24.52 2.19 5.77
CA GLY A 55 24.79 3.19 6.82
C GLY A 55 25.98 4.11 6.51
N GLY A 56 26.88 3.69 5.61
CA GLY A 56 27.94 4.53 5.05
C GLY A 56 27.47 5.48 3.95
N LEU A 57 26.25 5.32 3.43
CA LEU A 57 25.65 6.17 2.39
C LEU A 57 24.61 7.14 2.95
N ALA A 58 23.82 6.67 3.91
CA ALA A 58 22.58 7.30 4.34
C ALA A 58 22.40 7.21 5.86
N ARG A 59 21.46 7.99 6.40
CA ARG A 59 20.84 7.69 7.69
C ARG A 59 19.76 6.65 7.44
N VAL A 60 20.04 5.40 7.79
CA VAL A 60 19.18 4.26 7.49
C VAL A 60 18.17 4.06 8.60
N ILE A 61 16.91 3.91 8.19
CA ILE A 61 15.76 3.57 9.02
C ILE A 61 15.33 2.16 8.59
N VAL A 62 15.83 1.12 9.26
CA VAL A 62 15.41 -0.26 8.99
C VAL A 62 14.26 -0.61 9.91
N THR A 63 13.23 -1.25 9.38
CA THR A 63 12.03 -1.61 10.15
C THR A 63 11.67 -3.07 9.94
N ASP A 64 11.13 -3.68 10.99
CA ASP A 64 10.37 -4.91 10.87
C ASP A 64 8.95 -4.56 10.43
N ARG A 65 8.41 -5.32 9.49
CA ARG A 65 7.01 -5.19 9.08
C ARG A 65 6.08 -5.51 10.25
N ARG A 66 4.83 -5.04 10.21
CA ARG A 66 3.80 -5.48 11.16
C ARG A 66 3.72 -7.00 11.24
N GLY A 67 3.60 -7.57 12.44
CA GLY A 67 3.58 -9.02 12.58
C GLY A 67 4.93 -9.72 12.38
N TRP A 68 6.00 -9.00 12.04
CA TRP A 68 7.33 -9.55 11.82
C TRP A 68 8.35 -9.11 12.86
N GLY A 69 9.40 -9.91 13.02
CA GLY A 69 10.55 -9.63 13.87
C GLY A 69 10.14 -9.22 15.26
N CYS A 70 10.59 -8.04 15.67
CA CYS A 70 10.28 -7.43 16.96
C CYS A 70 9.00 -6.58 16.95
N SER A 71 8.39 -6.33 15.79
CA SER A 71 7.08 -5.65 15.70
C SER A 71 5.98 -6.51 16.31
N GLU A 72 4.97 -5.84 16.84
CA GLU A 72 3.82 -6.48 17.47
C GLU A 72 3.11 -7.43 16.51
N ARG A 73 2.71 -8.59 17.04
CA ARG A 73 1.99 -9.64 16.29
C ARG A 73 0.51 -9.26 16.22
N PHE A 74 -0.11 -9.47 15.07
CA PHE A 74 -1.55 -9.29 14.90
C PHE A 74 -2.32 -10.59 15.21
N THR A 75 -3.62 -10.46 15.45
CA THR A 75 -4.53 -11.59 15.68
C THR A 75 -4.55 -12.54 14.48
N PRO A 76 -4.33 -13.85 14.65
CA PRO A 76 -4.39 -14.81 13.56
C PRO A 76 -5.69 -14.67 12.74
N GLY A 77 -5.57 -14.54 11.41
CA GLY A 77 -6.70 -14.37 10.49
C GLY A 77 -7.08 -12.92 10.19
N HIS A 78 -6.52 -11.92 10.89
CA HIS A 78 -6.72 -10.51 10.55
C HIS A 78 -5.62 -10.03 9.59
N ILE A 79 -5.89 -10.10 8.29
CA ILE A 79 -4.95 -9.60 7.28
C ILE A 79 -5.06 -8.07 7.23
N PRO A 80 -3.94 -7.34 7.39
CA PRO A 80 -3.92 -5.89 7.32
C PRO A 80 -4.23 -5.41 5.90
N ASP A 81 -5.11 -4.41 5.77
CA ASP A 81 -5.34 -3.77 4.48
C ASP A 81 -4.13 -2.92 4.05
N VAL A 82 -4.08 -2.63 2.75
CA VAL A 82 -3.00 -1.85 2.14
C VAL A 82 -2.85 -0.46 2.75
N ASP A 83 -3.95 0.17 3.15
CA ASP A 83 -3.96 1.48 3.80
C ASP A 83 -3.16 1.38 5.11
N THR A 84 -3.43 0.35 5.90
CA THR A 84 -2.76 0.15 7.19
C THR A 84 -1.27 -0.15 7.00
N LEU A 85 -0.89 -0.89 5.95
CA LEU A 85 0.51 -1.15 5.62
C LEU A 85 1.27 0.12 5.21
N THR A 86 0.61 1.07 4.53
CA THR A 86 1.23 2.37 4.22
C THR A 86 1.29 3.31 5.43
N ASP A 87 0.30 3.26 6.32
CA ASP A 87 0.29 3.97 7.61
C ASP A 87 1.47 3.54 8.51
N ASP A 88 1.94 2.29 8.40
CA ASP A 88 3.12 1.81 9.13
C ASP A 88 4.38 2.58 8.76
N ILE A 89 4.58 2.82 7.46
CA ILE A 89 5.73 3.58 6.95
C ILE A 89 5.64 5.01 7.46
N LEU A 90 4.45 5.62 7.43
CA LEU A 90 4.24 6.97 7.99
C LEU A 90 4.55 7.02 9.49
N ALA A 91 4.14 6.02 10.26
CA ALA A 91 4.39 5.95 11.70
C ALA A 91 5.88 5.83 12.01
N VAL A 92 6.60 4.98 11.27
CA VAL A 92 8.06 4.82 11.42
C VAL A 92 8.80 6.09 11.01
N LEU A 93 8.45 6.71 9.87
CA LEU A 93 9.03 7.99 9.44
C LEU A 93 8.82 9.08 10.49
N LYS A 94 7.60 9.21 11.02
CA LYS A 94 7.27 10.17 12.08
C LYS A 94 8.09 9.91 13.34
N ALA A 95 8.18 8.66 13.81
CA ALA A 95 8.94 8.30 15.00
C ALA A 95 10.46 8.52 14.81
N ALA A 96 10.97 8.28 13.59
CA ALA A 96 12.35 8.56 13.20
C ALA A 96 12.62 10.05 12.93
N ARG A 97 11.59 10.92 12.96
CA ARG A 97 11.65 12.35 12.60
C ARG A 97 12.19 12.55 11.18
N SER A 98 11.73 11.71 10.26
CA SER A 98 12.03 11.80 8.83
C SER A 98 10.81 12.35 8.10
N GLU A 99 10.95 13.54 7.53
CA GLU A 99 9.90 14.12 6.71
C GLU A 99 9.83 13.45 5.34
N ARG A 100 10.98 13.09 4.75
CA ARG A 100 11.05 12.50 3.42
C ARG A 100 12.24 11.56 3.33
N ALA A 101 12.07 10.39 2.72
CA ALA A 101 13.12 9.39 2.61
C ALA A 101 13.14 8.71 1.24
N SER A 102 14.31 8.22 0.83
CA SER A 102 14.38 7.19 -0.22
C SER A 102 13.90 5.86 0.36
N ILE A 103 13.18 5.06 -0.41
CA ILE A 103 12.65 3.77 0.04
C ILE A 103 13.38 2.66 -0.72
N LEU A 104 14.10 1.81 0.01
CA LEU A 104 14.66 0.56 -0.47
C LEU A 104 13.74 -0.58 -0.03
N ALA A 105 13.20 -1.34 -0.98
CA ALA A 105 12.35 -2.48 -0.69
C ALA A 105 12.87 -3.74 -1.39
N THR A 106 12.77 -4.86 -0.69
CA THR A 106 13.18 -6.18 -1.20
C THR A 106 11.95 -7.08 -1.33
N TYR A 107 11.89 -7.90 -2.38
CA TYR A 107 10.86 -8.93 -2.55
C TYR A 107 9.42 -8.40 -2.48
N GLU A 108 8.56 -9.06 -1.71
CA GLU A 108 7.15 -8.73 -1.59
C GLU A 108 6.90 -7.39 -0.88
N SER A 109 7.89 -6.86 -0.14
CA SER A 109 7.79 -5.49 0.42
C SER A 109 7.73 -4.42 -0.67
N VAL A 110 8.07 -4.75 -1.92
CA VAL A 110 7.89 -3.88 -3.08
C VAL A 110 6.42 -3.48 -3.27
N ILE A 111 5.46 -4.35 -2.93
CA ILE A 111 4.03 -4.05 -3.07
C ILE A 111 3.68 -2.81 -2.24
N VAL A 112 4.02 -2.85 -0.96
CA VAL A 112 3.75 -1.77 -0.01
C VAL A 112 4.57 -0.53 -0.34
N ALA A 113 5.84 -0.70 -0.73
CA ALA A 113 6.70 0.42 -1.13
C ALA A 113 6.17 1.17 -2.37
N SER A 114 5.64 0.42 -3.35
CA SER A 114 5.06 0.96 -4.59
C SER A 114 3.78 1.74 -4.30
N LEU A 115 2.89 1.19 -3.46
CA LEU A 115 1.68 1.87 -3.00
C LEU A 115 2.03 3.15 -2.23
N PHE A 116 2.97 3.08 -1.29
CA PHE A 116 3.42 4.24 -0.53
C PHE A 116 3.98 5.34 -1.44
N ALA A 117 4.84 4.98 -2.41
CA ALA A 117 5.42 5.95 -3.33
C ALA A 117 4.40 6.59 -4.27
N ALA A 118 3.35 5.86 -4.65
CA ALA A 118 2.25 6.36 -5.48
C ALA A 118 1.30 7.28 -4.71
N THR A 119 0.98 6.94 -3.45
CA THR A 119 0.08 7.71 -2.59
C THR A 119 0.75 8.93 -1.97
N TYR A 120 2.02 8.80 -1.55
CA TYR A 120 2.79 9.81 -0.83
C TYR A 120 4.11 10.17 -1.53
N PRO A 121 4.08 10.65 -2.78
CA PRO A 121 5.29 11.01 -3.50
C PRO A 121 6.05 12.18 -2.83
N GLU A 122 5.35 13.07 -2.12
CA GLU A 122 5.98 14.13 -1.33
C GLU A 122 6.77 13.60 -0.13
N ARG A 123 6.41 12.42 0.38
CA ARG A 123 7.13 11.71 1.45
C ARG A 123 8.21 10.78 0.92
N THR A 124 8.27 10.59 -0.41
CA THR A 124 9.17 9.65 -1.08
C THR A 124 10.19 10.41 -1.92
N ARG A 125 11.47 10.22 -1.64
CA ARG A 125 12.56 10.89 -2.37
C ARG A 125 12.95 10.12 -3.63
N SER A 126 13.01 8.80 -3.53
CA SER A 126 13.19 7.86 -4.64
C SER A 126 12.73 6.47 -4.20
N LEU A 127 12.48 5.60 -5.17
CA LEU A 127 12.06 4.21 -4.95
C LEU A 127 13.12 3.25 -5.51
N ILE A 128 13.64 2.34 -4.69
CA ILE A 128 14.64 1.35 -5.07
C ILE A 128 14.04 -0.04 -4.78
N LEU A 129 13.75 -0.78 -5.83
CA LEU A 129 13.09 -2.07 -5.78
C LEU A 129 14.10 -3.17 -6.10
N VAL A 130 14.33 -4.09 -5.16
CA VAL A 130 15.25 -5.21 -5.34
C VAL A 130 14.44 -6.48 -5.50
N ASP A 131 14.61 -7.13 -6.66
CA ASP A 131 14.03 -8.43 -6.96
C ASP A 131 12.52 -8.48 -6.67
N PRO A 132 11.72 -7.59 -7.29
CA PRO A 132 10.32 -7.46 -6.95
C PRO A 132 9.59 -8.78 -7.20
N GLN A 133 8.95 -9.29 -6.15
CA GLN A 133 8.23 -10.56 -6.19
C GLN A 133 6.73 -10.33 -6.15
N VAL A 134 6.03 -11.22 -6.86
CA VAL A 134 4.58 -11.40 -6.79
C VAL A 134 4.36 -12.91 -6.91
N THR A 135 4.42 -13.69 -5.81
CA THR A 135 4.59 -15.16 -5.95
C THR A 135 3.92 -16.04 -4.90
N ARG A 136 3.53 -17.28 -5.33
CA ARG A 136 2.55 -18.25 -4.74
C ARG A 136 3.06 -19.70 -4.61
N GLU A 137 2.51 -20.37 -3.57
CA GLU A 137 2.18 -21.81 -3.36
C GLU A 137 3.12 -22.82 -2.67
N THR A 138 4.39 -22.56 -2.36
CA THR A 138 5.28 -23.66 -1.87
C THR A 138 5.96 -23.43 -0.51
N TRP A 139 5.41 -22.56 0.34
CA TRP A 139 5.96 -22.30 1.68
C TRP A 139 5.83 -23.50 2.65
N GLY A 140 6.94 -23.88 3.31
CA GLY A 140 6.92 -24.70 4.53
C GLY A 140 7.37 -26.17 4.40
N THR A 141 7.90 -26.59 3.25
CA THR A 141 8.54 -27.91 3.10
C THR A 141 10.07 -27.82 3.22
N LEU A 142 10.71 -28.92 3.63
CA LEU A 142 12.18 -29.05 3.63
C LEU A 142 12.79 -28.99 2.22
N ASP A 143 11.95 -29.10 1.18
CA ASP A 143 12.34 -29.04 -0.24
C ASP A 143 12.58 -27.60 -0.73
N TRP A 144 12.25 -26.58 0.08
CA TRP A 144 12.33 -25.17 -0.30
C TRP A 144 13.69 -24.50 0.00
N TRP A 145 14.74 -25.27 0.33
CA TRP A 145 15.92 -24.73 0.99
C TRP A 145 17.26 -25.06 0.32
N ASP A 146 17.89 -24.02 -0.26
CA ASP A 146 19.26 -24.08 -0.84
C ASP A 146 20.29 -23.25 -0.04
N ALA A 147 20.01 -22.84 1.21
CA ALA A 147 21.07 -22.19 2.00
C ALA A 147 22.19 -23.22 2.31
N PRO A 148 23.47 -22.85 2.14
CA PRO A 148 24.60 -23.76 2.24
C PRO A 148 24.66 -24.37 3.63
N ASP A 149 25.04 -25.65 3.68
CA ASP A 149 25.21 -26.35 4.93
C ASP A 149 26.17 -25.62 5.88
N GLY A 150 25.87 -25.69 7.18
CA GLY A 150 26.70 -25.11 8.23
C GLY A 150 26.02 -24.01 9.06
N PRO A 151 26.80 -23.13 9.72
CA PRO A 151 26.31 -22.15 10.69
C PRO A 151 25.27 -21.17 10.14
N GLU A 152 25.39 -20.77 8.87
CA GLU A 152 24.48 -19.81 8.23
C GLU A 152 23.09 -20.41 8.03
N ARG A 153 23.00 -21.67 7.58
CA ARG A 153 21.72 -22.40 7.47
C ARG A 153 21.02 -22.52 8.82
N GLN A 154 21.78 -22.83 9.88
CA GLN A 154 21.23 -22.92 11.23
C GLN A 154 20.77 -21.56 11.76
N TRP A 155 21.54 -20.50 11.49
CA TRP A 155 21.17 -19.13 11.85
C TRP A 155 19.88 -18.71 11.13
N PHE A 156 19.79 -18.89 9.82
CA PHE A 156 18.60 -18.48 9.08
C PHE A 156 17.35 -19.23 9.55
N ALA A 157 17.45 -20.53 9.84
CA ALA A 157 16.31 -21.28 10.35
C ALA A 157 15.80 -20.70 11.68
N ARG A 158 16.70 -20.18 12.53
CA ARG A 158 16.31 -19.44 13.75
C ARG A 158 15.72 -18.07 13.39
N TYR A 159 16.36 -17.34 12.48
CA TYR A 159 15.89 -16.04 11.99
C TYR A 159 14.46 -16.11 11.46
N ALA A 160 14.15 -17.03 10.55
CA ALA A 160 12.81 -17.22 10.00
C ALA A 160 11.75 -17.51 11.08
N ARG A 161 12.07 -18.37 12.06
CA ARG A 161 11.16 -18.69 13.18
C ARG A 161 10.97 -17.51 14.15
N ALA A 162 11.99 -16.69 14.34
CA ALA A 162 11.92 -15.48 15.15
C ALA A 162 11.21 -14.33 14.41
N SER A 163 11.28 -14.35 13.07
CA SER A 163 10.69 -13.37 12.19
C SER A 163 9.17 -13.44 12.20
N VAL A 164 8.54 -14.61 11.99
CA VAL A 164 7.07 -14.69 11.92
C VAL A 164 6.55 -16.02 12.41
N THR A 165 5.30 -16.04 12.88
CA THR A 165 4.61 -17.30 13.19
C THR A 165 4.14 -18.00 11.92
N PRO A 166 3.96 -19.33 11.89
CA PRO A 166 3.44 -20.03 10.72
C PRO A 166 2.08 -19.49 10.23
N GLY A 167 1.18 -19.14 11.16
CA GLY A 167 -0.13 -18.56 10.85
C GLY A 167 -0.04 -17.13 10.30
N GLY A 168 0.86 -16.30 10.83
CA GLY A 168 1.11 -14.95 10.32
C GLY A 168 1.62 -14.99 8.88
N LEU A 169 2.52 -15.92 8.58
CA LEU A 169 3.03 -16.07 7.22
C LEU A 169 1.98 -16.60 6.24
N ALA A 170 1.17 -17.58 6.63
CA ALA A 170 0.08 -18.05 5.79
C ALA A 170 -0.94 -16.94 5.47
N ALA A 171 -1.26 -16.10 6.47
CA ALA A 171 -2.15 -14.95 6.30
C ALA A 171 -1.57 -13.93 5.31
N GLU A 172 -0.29 -13.60 5.45
CA GLU A 172 0.37 -12.63 4.60
C GLU A 172 0.62 -13.13 3.17
N LEU A 173 1.03 -14.39 3.00
CA LEU A 173 1.07 -15.01 1.68
C LEU A 173 -0.31 -14.91 1.03
N THR A 174 -1.38 -15.28 1.76
CA THR A 174 -2.75 -15.14 1.23
C THR A 174 -3.05 -13.69 0.80
N SER A 175 -2.64 -12.69 1.58
CA SER A 175 -2.80 -11.28 1.20
C SER A 175 -2.09 -10.95 -0.10
N TYR A 176 -0.77 -11.17 -0.14
CA TYR A 176 0.08 -10.76 -1.25
C TYR A 176 -0.28 -11.44 -2.57
N LEU A 177 -0.79 -12.66 -2.48
CA LEU A 177 -1.20 -13.44 -3.66
C LEU A 177 -2.41 -12.92 -4.38
N HIS A 178 -3.18 -12.08 -3.71
CA HIS A 178 -4.40 -11.55 -4.27
C HIS A 178 -4.39 -10.02 -4.33
N THR A 179 -3.38 -9.35 -3.76
CA THR A 179 -3.17 -7.91 -3.97
C THR A 179 -2.58 -7.66 -5.36
N ASP A 180 -3.31 -6.96 -6.22
CA ASP A 180 -2.83 -6.59 -7.56
C ASP A 180 -2.58 -5.07 -7.65
N ILE A 181 -1.30 -4.71 -7.82
CA ILE A 181 -0.84 -3.32 -7.94
C ILE A 181 -0.57 -2.88 -9.38
N ARG A 182 -0.90 -3.68 -10.40
CA ARG A 182 -0.61 -3.34 -11.82
C ARG A 182 -1.21 -2.01 -12.25
N ALA A 183 -2.38 -1.66 -11.72
CA ALA A 183 -3.03 -0.38 -11.96
C ALA A 183 -2.36 0.80 -11.23
N VAL A 184 -1.56 0.52 -10.19
CA VAL A 184 -0.85 1.51 -9.37
C VAL A 184 0.52 1.86 -9.95
N LEU A 185 1.25 0.89 -10.50
CA LEU A 185 2.61 1.10 -11.03
C LEU A 185 2.74 2.32 -11.97
N PRO A 186 1.80 2.59 -12.90
CA PRO A 186 1.89 3.75 -13.79
C PRO A 186 1.76 5.11 -13.10
N THR A 187 1.29 5.13 -11.86
CA THR A 187 1.03 6.35 -11.07
C THR A 187 2.21 6.78 -10.21
N ILE A 188 3.28 5.98 -10.17
CA ILE A 188 4.50 6.28 -9.42
C ILE A 188 5.29 7.36 -10.18
N GLN A 189 5.52 8.50 -9.53
CA GLN A 189 6.18 9.67 -10.13
C GLN A 189 7.62 9.89 -9.64
N VAL A 190 8.02 9.20 -8.58
CA VAL A 190 9.36 9.36 -8.00
C VAL A 190 10.42 8.62 -8.84
N PRO A 191 11.67 9.11 -8.86
CA PRO A 191 12.77 8.40 -9.51
C PRO A 191 12.84 6.97 -8.99
N THR A 192 12.76 6.00 -9.91
CA THR A 192 12.66 4.59 -9.57
C THR A 192 13.80 3.78 -10.19
N LEU A 193 14.49 3.00 -9.36
CA LEU A 193 15.47 2.00 -9.77
C LEU A 193 14.90 0.61 -9.46
N VAL A 194 14.92 -0.28 -10.46
CA VAL A 194 14.60 -1.70 -10.30
C VAL A 194 15.88 -2.51 -10.49
N LEU A 195 16.31 -3.16 -9.42
CA LEU A 195 17.44 -4.10 -9.41
C LEU A 195 16.90 -5.51 -9.62
N VAL A 196 17.44 -6.20 -10.62
CA VAL A 196 17.00 -7.53 -11.05
C VAL A 196 18.16 -8.52 -10.95
N ASP A 197 17.96 -9.66 -10.29
CA ASP A 197 18.86 -10.80 -10.45
C ASP A 197 18.68 -11.40 -11.84
N SER A 198 19.75 -11.40 -12.64
CA SER A 198 19.74 -12.06 -13.95
C SER A 198 19.81 -13.58 -13.82
N ASP A 199 20.30 -14.07 -12.67
CA ASP A 199 20.34 -15.49 -12.40
C ASP A 199 18.95 -15.92 -11.93
N ARG A 200 18.36 -16.89 -12.63
CA ARG A 200 17.11 -17.50 -12.20
C ARG A 200 17.36 -18.20 -10.88
N PHE A 201 16.89 -17.59 -9.79
CA PHE A 201 16.94 -18.17 -8.47
C PHE A 201 15.52 -18.42 -7.96
N TYR A 202 15.16 -19.70 -7.87
CA TYR A 202 13.81 -20.15 -7.52
C TYR A 202 12.73 -19.48 -8.41
N GLU A 203 11.76 -18.84 -7.74
CA GLU A 203 10.54 -18.25 -8.27
C GLU A 203 10.66 -16.72 -8.44
N VAL A 204 11.84 -16.13 -8.18
CA VAL A 204 12.13 -14.74 -8.56
C VAL A 204 12.51 -14.71 -10.03
N LEU A 205 11.49 -14.53 -10.84
CA LEU A 205 11.67 -14.43 -12.28
C LEU A 205 12.21 -13.04 -12.62
N PRO A 206 13.35 -12.94 -13.34
CA PRO A 206 13.85 -11.65 -13.83
C PRO A 206 12.75 -10.87 -14.57
N GLU A 207 11.89 -11.59 -15.30
CA GLU A 207 10.75 -11.06 -16.03
C GLU A 207 9.78 -10.26 -15.16
N THR A 208 9.62 -10.61 -13.87
CA THR A 208 8.79 -9.85 -12.93
C THR A 208 9.38 -8.47 -12.69
N GLY A 209 10.70 -8.39 -12.52
CA GLY A 209 11.43 -7.12 -12.40
C GLY A 209 11.30 -6.26 -13.65
N HIS A 210 11.49 -6.84 -14.84
CA HIS A 210 11.31 -6.14 -16.10
C HIS A 210 9.87 -5.67 -16.31
N PHE A 211 8.90 -6.52 -15.96
CA PHE A 211 7.49 -6.15 -16.05
C PHE A 211 7.18 -4.96 -15.15
N VAL A 212 7.57 -5.00 -13.87
CA VAL A 212 7.35 -3.89 -12.93
C VAL A 212 7.98 -2.61 -13.46
N ALA A 213 9.25 -2.66 -13.88
CA ALA A 213 9.93 -1.49 -14.44
C ALA A 213 9.25 -0.95 -15.70
N SER A 214 8.75 -1.82 -16.58
CA SER A 214 8.05 -1.40 -17.81
C SER A 214 6.73 -0.66 -17.55
N LYS A 215 6.17 -0.78 -16.34
CA LYS A 215 4.93 -0.13 -15.94
C LYS A 215 5.16 1.17 -15.17
N ILE A 216 6.37 1.42 -14.66
CA ILE A 216 6.69 2.63 -13.90
C ILE A 216 7.33 3.66 -14.83
N PRO A 217 6.73 4.85 -15.01
CA PRO A 217 7.30 5.89 -15.86
C PRO A 217 8.72 6.29 -15.43
N GLY A 218 9.65 6.23 -16.38
CA GLY A 218 11.05 6.64 -16.15
C GLY A 218 11.86 5.70 -15.25
N ALA A 219 11.35 4.50 -14.91
CA ALA A 219 12.13 3.54 -14.12
C ALA A 219 13.38 3.07 -14.87
N ARG A 220 14.50 3.04 -14.16
CA ARG A 220 15.76 2.44 -14.61
C ARG A 220 15.84 0.99 -14.15
N VAL A 221 16.32 0.10 -15.03
CA VAL A 221 16.61 -1.29 -14.69
C VAL A 221 18.11 -1.50 -14.65
N VAL A 222 18.60 -2.15 -13.61
CA VAL A 222 19.98 -2.65 -13.56
C VAL A 222 19.95 -4.13 -13.19
N GLU A 223 20.64 -4.93 -14.00
CA GLU A 223 20.77 -6.36 -13.80
C GLU A 223 22.13 -6.70 -13.17
N HIS A 224 22.11 -7.60 -12.20
CA HIS A 224 23.31 -8.16 -11.61
C HIS A 224 23.12 -9.67 -11.46
N SER A 225 24.10 -10.46 -11.89
CA SER A 225 24.16 -11.90 -11.64
C SER A 225 24.63 -12.17 -10.20
N SER A 226 23.95 -13.07 -9.48
CA SER A 226 24.41 -13.61 -8.20
C SER A 226 25.51 -14.69 -8.34
N GLN A 227 25.87 -15.03 -9.58
CA GLN A 227 26.78 -16.09 -10.01
C GLN A 227 26.47 -17.47 -9.40
N GLY A 228 25.20 -17.76 -9.12
CA GLY A 228 24.79 -18.98 -8.42
C GLY A 228 25.38 -19.11 -7.00
N GLY A 229 25.74 -17.99 -6.36
CA GLY A 229 26.31 -17.97 -5.03
C GLY A 229 25.36 -18.55 -3.97
N PRO A 230 25.86 -19.32 -2.97
CA PRO A 230 25.02 -20.05 -2.03
C PRO A 230 24.54 -19.14 -0.88
N HIS A 231 23.84 -18.05 -1.13
CA HIS A 231 23.33 -17.18 -0.06
C HIS A 231 22.00 -16.60 -0.50
N PHE A 232 21.12 -16.18 0.42
CA PHE A 232 19.95 -15.36 0.05
C PHE A 232 20.40 -14.29 -0.95
N HIS A 233 19.90 -14.35 -2.17
CA HIS A 233 20.58 -13.89 -3.40
C HIS A 233 20.92 -12.39 -3.42
N TRP A 234 20.21 -11.57 -2.64
CA TRP A 234 20.57 -10.17 -2.44
C TRP A 234 21.87 -9.98 -1.60
N TYR A 235 22.25 -10.91 -0.71
CA TYR A 235 23.53 -10.86 -0.01
C TYR A 235 24.72 -11.05 -0.94
N ALA A 236 24.61 -12.03 -1.86
CA ALA A 236 25.64 -12.30 -2.85
C ALA A 236 25.92 -11.05 -3.70
N ARG A 237 24.90 -10.21 -3.85
CA ARG A 237 24.94 -8.96 -4.62
C ARG A 237 24.98 -7.72 -3.72
N SER A 238 25.27 -7.86 -2.42
CA SER A 238 25.21 -6.76 -1.45
C SER A 238 26.07 -5.56 -1.84
N GLU A 239 27.30 -5.80 -2.31
CA GLU A 239 28.19 -4.73 -2.77
C GLU A 239 27.66 -4.03 -4.02
N ALA A 240 27.11 -4.79 -4.97
CA ALA A 240 26.50 -4.25 -6.19
C ALA A 240 25.26 -3.40 -5.86
N ILE A 241 24.37 -3.92 -5.01
CA ILE A 241 23.16 -3.21 -4.54
C ILE A 241 23.57 -1.91 -3.83
N VAL A 242 24.52 -1.96 -2.89
CA VAL A 242 25.01 -0.76 -2.19
C VAL A 242 25.62 0.25 -3.18
N ALA A 243 26.32 -0.20 -4.21
CA ALA A 243 26.86 0.68 -5.24
C ALA A 243 25.76 1.37 -6.07
N GLU A 244 24.70 0.67 -6.46
CA GLU A 244 23.58 1.27 -7.19
C GLU A 244 22.75 2.20 -6.28
N VAL A 245 22.53 1.84 -5.02
CA VAL A 245 21.90 2.72 -4.02
C VAL A 245 22.70 4.01 -3.89
N ARG A 246 24.04 3.94 -3.82
CA ARG A 246 24.91 5.14 -3.79
C ARG A 246 24.67 6.04 -5.00
N ARG A 247 24.57 5.48 -6.20
CA ARG A 247 24.35 6.25 -7.43
C ARG A 247 22.99 6.95 -7.40
N VAL A 248 21.92 6.22 -7.05
CA VAL A 248 20.58 6.81 -6.91
C VAL A 248 20.60 7.95 -5.89
N LEU A 249 21.18 7.72 -4.71
CA LEU A 249 21.22 8.75 -3.66
C LEU A 249 22.02 10.00 -4.07
N ALA A 250 23.06 9.84 -4.89
CA ALA A 250 23.86 10.95 -5.42
C ALA A 250 23.18 11.72 -6.55
N GLU A 251 22.29 11.07 -7.31
CA GLU A 251 21.56 11.68 -8.43
C GLU A 251 20.34 12.49 -7.98
N ILE A 252 19.85 12.30 -6.75
CA ILE A 252 18.66 13.02 -6.28
C ILE A 252 18.98 14.50 -6.06
N ARG A 253 18.50 15.33 -6.97
CA ARG A 253 18.46 16.78 -6.84
C ARG A 253 17.36 17.19 -5.85
N GLU A 254 17.64 18.21 -5.03
CA GLU A 254 16.68 18.76 -4.05
C GLU A 254 15.57 19.63 -4.65
N GLU A 255 15.50 19.76 -5.98
CA GLU A 255 14.40 20.49 -6.61
C GLU A 255 13.07 19.92 -6.13
N GLU A 256 12.22 20.78 -5.57
CA GLU A 256 10.86 20.46 -5.14
C GLU A 256 10.09 19.95 -6.35
N ALA A 257 10.14 18.64 -6.57
CA ALA A 257 9.30 17.99 -7.56
C ALA A 257 7.84 18.33 -7.19
N SER A 258 7.20 19.14 -8.02
CA SER A 258 5.76 19.39 -7.93
C SER A 258 5.07 18.09 -8.31
N PHE A 259 4.56 17.37 -7.31
CA PHE A 259 3.77 16.17 -7.54
C PHE A 259 2.32 16.58 -7.78
N ASP A 260 2.06 16.99 -9.01
CA ASP A 260 0.73 17.44 -9.43
C ASP A 260 -0.25 16.27 -9.57
N ARG A 261 0.22 15.02 -9.45
CA ARG A 261 -0.68 13.85 -9.40
C ARG A 261 -0.26 12.85 -8.34
N ILE A 262 -1.26 12.19 -7.78
CA ILE A 262 -1.12 11.19 -6.73
C ILE A 262 -2.10 10.05 -6.96
N LEU A 263 -1.83 8.88 -6.38
CA LEU A 263 -2.84 7.84 -6.24
C LEU A 263 -3.83 8.24 -5.13
N ALA A 264 -5.12 8.23 -5.42
CA ALA A 264 -6.16 8.44 -4.42
C ALA A 264 -7.39 7.58 -4.68
N THR A 265 -8.17 7.31 -3.62
CA THR A 265 -9.51 6.74 -3.74
C THR A 265 -10.54 7.85 -3.67
N VAL A 266 -11.39 7.95 -4.71
CA VAL A 266 -12.50 8.88 -4.76
C VAL A 266 -13.80 8.21 -4.33
N LEU A 267 -14.61 8.91 -3.54
CA LEU A 267 -15.94 8.52 -3.11
C LEU A 267 -16.95 9.54 -3.61
N PHE A 268 -18.00 9.03 -4.26
CA PHE A 268 -19.18 9.80 -4.60
C PHE A 268 -20.40 9.21 -3.91
N THR A 269 -21.22 10.06 -3.29
CA THR A 269 -22.50 9.66 -2.71
C THR A 269 -23.62 10.53 -3.25
N ASP A 270 -24.83 9.98 -3.32
CA ASP A 270 -26.02 10.68 -3.80
C ASP A 270 -27.27 10.16 -3.07
N ILE A 271 -28.19 11.04 -2.68
CA ILE A 271 -29.46 10.60 -2.06
C ILE A 271 -30.39 10.09 -3.16
N VAL A 272 -30.91 8.89 -2.95
CA VAL A 272 -31.83 8.24 -3.89
C VAL A 272 -33.18 8.98 -3.89
N ASP A 273 -33.70 9.23 -5.09
CA ASP A 273 -35.00 9.87 -5.33
C ASP A 273 -35.14 11.24 -4.63
N SER A 274 -34.05 11.99 -4.46
CA SER A 274 -34.03 13.24 -3.71
C SER A 274 -35.06 14.27 -4.15
N THR A 275 -35.23 14.47 -5.46
CA THR A 275 -36.24 15.37 -6.02
C THR A 275 -37.66 14.95 -5.65
N LYS A 276 -37.95 13.64 -5.64
CA LYS A 276 -39.25 13.11 -5.24
C LYS A 276 -39.47 13.30 -3.73
N ARG A 277 -38.44 13.01 -2.92
CA ARG A 277 -38.48 13.24 -1.47
C ARG A 277 -38.70 14.70 -1.11
N ALA A 278 -38.08 15.63 -1.83
CA ALA A 278 -38.28 17.06 -1.66
C ALA A 278 -39.73 17.46 -1.94
N ALA A 279 -40.32 16.96 -3.03
CA ALA A 279 -41.71 17.22 -3.38
C ALA A 279 -42.71 16.66 -2.34
N ASP A 280 -42.47 15.45 -1.84
CA ASP A 280 -43.35 14.77 -0.87
C ASP A 280 -43.29 15.42 0.53
N LEU A 281 -42.09 15.85 0.98
CA LEU A 281 -41.86 16.40 2.33
C LEU A 281 -42.08 17.91 2.42
N GLY A 282 -41.94 18.61 1.30
CA GLY A 282 -41.85 20.07 1.20
C GLY A 282 -40.47 20.61 1.61
N ASP A 283 -40.08 21.72 0.99
CA ASP A 283 -38.72 22.29 1.03
C ASP A 283 -38.13 22.44 2.43
N ARG A 284 -38.93 22.90 3.41
CA ARG A 284 -38.45 23.14 4.78
C ARG A 284 -38.01 21.83 5.45
N ARG A 285 -38.86 20.80 5.41
CA ARG A 285 -38.56 19.50 6.03
C ARG A 285 -37.46 18.77 5.28
N TRP A 286 -37.47 18.86 3.94
CA TRP A 286 -36.39 18.32 3.13
C TRP A 286 -35.04 18.94 3.49
N ARG A 287 -34.98 20.27 3.64
CA ARG A 287 -33.76 20.98 4.06
C ARG A 287 -33.25 20.49 5.42
N GLU A 288 -34.13 20.20 6.38
CA GLU A 288 -33.73 19.64 7.68
C GLU A 288 -33.11 18.25 7.55
N VAL A 289 -33.66 17.39 6.68
CA VAL A 289 -33.11 16.06 6.37
C VAL A 289 -31.73 16.18 5.72
N VAL A 290 -31.59 17.04 4.71
CA VAL A 290 -30.31 17.29 4.02
C VAL A 290 -29.25 17.82 5.00
N LEU A 291 -29.58 18.73 5.91
CA LEU A 291 -28.63 19.22 6.90
C LEU A 291 -28.16 18.13 7.87
N ARG A 292 -29.05 17.24 8.32
CA ARG A 292 -28.69 16.08 9.16
C ARG A 292 -27.82 15.08 8.40
N HIS A 293 -28.16 14.83 7.13
CA HIS A 293 -27.35 14.03 6.22
C HIS A 293 -25.93 14.59 6.11
N HIS A 294 -25.77 15.88 5.82
CA HIS A 294 -24.46 16.52 5.65
C HIS A 294 -23.62 16.45 6.92
N ALA A 295 -24.23 16.68 8.09
CA ALA A 295 -23.54 16.58 9.37
C ALA A 295 -23.04 15.15 9.65
N ALA A 296 -23.86 14.13 9.36
CA ALA A 296 -23.48 12.73 9.53
C ALA A 296 -22.35 12.33 8.59
N VAL A 297 -22.44 12.69 7.30
CA VAL A 297 -21.38 12.40 6.31
C VAL A 297 -20.07 13.06 6.71
N ARG A 298 -20.07 14.35 7.09
CA ARG A 298 -18.85 15.04 7.55
C ARG A 298 -18.22 14.42 8.78
N SER A 299 -19.03 13.99 9.74
CA SER A 299 -18.52 13.27 10.92
C SER A 299 -17.86 11.95 10.55
N LEU A 300 -18.41 11.22 9.56
CA LEU A 300 -17.86 9.96 9.10
C LEU A 300 -16.60 10.16 8.26
N LEU A 301 -16.57 11.16 7.37
CA LEU A 301 -15.36 11.56 6.65
C LEU A 301 -14.23 11.88 7.63
N ALA A 302 -14.48 12.70 8.65
CA ALA A 302 -13.49 13.00 9.69
C ALA A 302 -13.01 11.72 10.42
N ARG A 303 -13.93 10.83 10.80
CA ARG A 303 -13.60 9.56 11.49
C ARG A 303 -12.71 8.66 10.63
N TYR A 304 -12.98 8.56 9.34
CA TYR A 304 -12.27 7.67 8.42
C TYR A 304 -11.12 8.38 7.67
N ARG A 305 -10.75 9.61 8.07
CA ARG A 305 -9.70 10.43 7.44
C ARG A 305 -9.97 10.72 5.94
N GLY A 306 -11.22 10.92 5.57
CA GLY A 306 -11.62 11.39 4.25
C GLY A 306 -11.56 12.91 4.14
N ASN A 307 -11.18 13.40 2.97
CA ASN A 307 -11.19 14.81 2.63
C ASN A 307 -12.44 15.15 1.80
N GLU A 308 -13.29 16.06 2.28
CA GLU A 308 -14.42 16.59 1.50
C GLU A 308 -13.88 17.51 0.39
N ILE A 309 -14.18 17.20 -0.87
CA ILE A 309 -13.72 17.98 -2.03
C ILE A 309 -14.83 18.91 -2.51
N ASP A 310 -16.04 18.38 -2.66
CA ASP A 310 -17.19 19.16 -3.10
C ASP A 310 -18.51 18.56 -2.60
N THR A 311 -19.56 19.37 -2.61
CA THR A 311 -20.94 18.94 -2.36
C THR A 311 -21.84 19.48 -3.46
N ALA A 312 -22.58 18.61 -4.13
CA ALA A 312 -23.51 19.00 -5.20
C ALA A 312 -24.93 18.73 -4.74
N GLY A 313 -25.58 19.74 -4.17
CA GLY A 313 -26.92 19.60 -3.59
C GLY A 313 -26.87 18.73 -2.33
N ASP A 314 -27.26 17.47 -2.50
CA ASP A 314 -27.35 16.44 -1.48
C ASP A 314 -26.36 15.28 -1.67
N GLY A 315 -25.55 15.33 -2.74
CA GLY A 315 -24.43 14.43 -2.96
C GLY A 315 -23.11 14.96 -2.41
N PHE A 316 -22.20 14.04 -2.07
CA PHE A 316 -20.83 14.35 -1.65
C PHE A 316 -19.82 13.80 -2.64
N PHE A 317 -18.74 14.57 -2.84
CA PHE A 317 -17.52 14.12 -3.47
C PHE A 317 -16.37 14.25 -2.46
N ALA A 318 -15.73 13.14 -2.14
CA ALA A 318 -14.63 13.07 -1.19
C ALA A 318 -13.46 12.24 -1.75
N SER A 319 -12.28 12.41 -1.15
CA SER A 319 -11.09 11.62 -1.45
C SER A 319 -10.46 11.02 -0.20
N PHE A 320 -9.72 9.94 -0.40
CA PHE A 320 -8.99 9.19 0.62
C PHE A 320 -7.62 8.79 0.07
N ASP A 321 -6.66 8.64 0.97
CA ASP A 321 -5.30 8.12 0.68
C ASP A 321 -5.26 6.57 0.58
N GLY A 322 -6.39 5.90 0.82
CA GLY A 322 -6.49 4.45 0.70
C GLY A 322 -7.92 3.92 0.49
N PRO A 323 -8.08 2.81 -0.25
CA PRO A 323 -9.39 2.24 -0.58
C PRO A 323 -10.14 1.67 0.61
N ALA A 324 -9.47 1.04 1.57
CA ALA A 324 -10.15 0.32 2.64
C ALA A 324 -10.92 1.29 3.56
N ARG A 325 -10.30 2.40 3.95
CA ARG A 325 -10.97 3.44 4.74
C ARG A 325 -12.12 4.10 3.97
N ALA A 326 -11.97 4.29 2.65
CA ALA A 326 -12.99 4.90 1.81
C ALA A 326 -14.24 4.01 1.75
N VAL A 327 -14.06 2.71 1.52
CA VAL A 327 -15.15 1.73 1.49
C VAL A 327 -15.82 1.60 2.86
N ARG A 328 -15.06 1.49 3.96
CA ARG A 328 -15.64 1.48 5.32
C ARG A 328 -16.43 2.75 5.62
N CYS A 329 -15.94 3.92 5.17
CA CYS A 329 -16.67 5.18 5.29
C CYS A 329 -17.97 5.16 4.50
N ALA A 330 -17.95 4.69 3.25
CA ALA A 330 -19.14 4.59 2.42
C ALA A 330 -20.21 3.68 3.03
N MET A 331 -19.80 2.51 3.54
CA MET A 331 -20.71 1.60 4.26
C MET A 331 -21.32 2.26 5.49
N ALA A 332 -20.50 2.92 6.32
CA ALA A 332 -20.98 3.63 7.49
C ALA A 332 -21.94 4.77 7.15
N ILE A 333 -21.72 5.48 6.03
CA ILE A 333 -22.65 6.50 5.51
C ILE A 333 -23.98 5.83 5.15
N THR A 334 -23.96 4.77 4.34
CA THR A 334 -25.19 4.08 3.91
C THR A 334 -26.00 3.53 5.08
N ASP A 335 -25.35 3.08 6.16
CA ASP A 335 -26.05 2.62 7.37
C ASP A 335 -26.59 3.77 8.23
N ALA A 336 -25.80 4.83 8.45
CA ALA A 336 -26.20 5.95 9.31
C ALA A 336 -27.43 6.69 8.79
N VAL A 337 -27.52 6.88 7.48
CA VAL A 337 -28.59 7.68 6.84
C VAL A 337 -29.95 7.00 6.87
N ARG A 338 -30.01 5.67 7.09
CA ARG A 338 -31.28 4.93 7.28
C ARG A 338 -32.10 5.49 8.42
N SER A 339 -31.46 5.95 9.49
CA SER A 339 -32.13 6.59 10.64
C SER A 339 -32.83 7.91 10.29
N PHE A 340 -32.48 8.51 9.16
CA PHE A 340 -33.11 9.74 8.65
C PHE A 340 -34.25 9.44 7.66
N GLY A 341 -34.54 8.17 7.37
CA GLY A 341 -35.60 7.76 6.44
C GLY A 341 -35.25 7.98 4.96
N ILE A 342 -33.96 8.09 4.64
CA ILE A 342 -33.43 8.22 3.28
C ILE A 342 -32.50 7.06 2.95
N GLU A 343 -32.25 6.88 1.66
CA GLU A 343 -31.27 5.93 1.14
C GLU A 343 -30.23 6.68 0.34
N VAL A 344 -28.99 6.24 0.44
CA VAL A 344 -27.86 6.80 -0.32
C VAL A 344 -27.26 5.68 -1.15
N ARG A 345 -26.85 6.01 -2.36
CA ARG A 345 -25.97 5.16 -3.17
C ARG A 345 -24.56 5.72 -3.16
N ALA A 346 -23.56 4.85 -3.20
CA ALA A 346 -22.15 5.23 -3.17
C ALA A 346 -21.36 4.52 -4.26
N GLY A 347 -20.43 5.24 -4.89
CA GLY A 347 -19.49 4.70 -5.85
C GLY A 347 -18.05 5.08 -5.52
N LEU A 348 -17.14 4.10 -5.65
CA LEU A 348 -15.72 4.30 -5.37
C LEU A 348 -14.82 3.82 -6.50
N HIS A 349 -13.72 4.55 -6.67
CA HIS A 349 -12.64 4.19 -7.58
C HIS A 349 -11.28 4.64 -7.03
N THR A 350 -10.24 3.84 -7.25
CA THR A 350 -8.85 4.19 -6.94
C THR A 350 -8.07 4.37 -8.23
N GLY A 351 -7.38 5.50 -8.37
CA GLY A 351 -6.58 5.80 -9.55
C GLY A 351 -5.78 7.09 -9.39
N GLU A 352 -5.01 7.44 -10.43
CA GLU A 352 -4.26 8.70 -10.48
C GLU A 352 -5.23 9.90 -10.55
N VAL A 353 -5.03 10.87 -9.67
CA VAL A 353 -5.76 12.15 -9.65
C VAL A 353 -4.79 13.31 -9.74
N GLU A 354 -5.18 14.35 -10.48
CA GLU A 354 -4.42 15.61 -10.55
C GLU A 354 -4.82 16.50 -9.37
N ARG A 355 -3.85 17.01 -8.62
CA ARG A 355 -4.05 17.99 -7.54
C ARG A 355 -4.08 19.40 -8.13
N ILE A 356 -5.15 20.13 -7.84
CA ILE A 356 -5.36 21.52 -8.28
C ILE A 356 -5.76 22.34 -7.05
N GLY A 357 -4.75 22.83 -6.32
CA GLY A 357 -4.96 23.41 -4.98
C GLY A 357 -5.59 22.39 -4.04
N ASP A 358 -6.73 22.74 -3.45
CA ASP A 358 -7.48 21.85 -2.55
C ASP A 358 -8.43 20.88 -3.30
N LYS A 359 -8.53 20.99 -4.63
CA LYS A 359 -9.37 20.12 -5.46
C LYS A 359 -8.55 19.02 -6.11
N ILE A 360 -9.25 17.97 -6.53
CA ILE A 360 -8.70 16.91 -7.36
C ILE A 360 -9.48 16.77 -8.66
N GLY A 361 -8.77 16.43 -9.73
CA GLY A 361 -9.31 16.25 -11.08
C GLY A 361 -8.75 15.01 -11.77
N GLY A 362 -9.10 14.83 -13.03
CA GLY A 362 -8.60 13.75 -13.88
C GLY A 362 -9.59 12.61 -14.10
N LEU A 363 -9.14 11.58 -14.82
CA LEU A 363 -9.99 10.48 -15.28
C LEU A 363 -10.56 9.65 -14.11
N ALA A 364 -9.80 9.47 -13.03
CA ALA A 364 -10.24 8.72 -11.86
C ALA A 364 -11.49 9.33 -11.20
N VAL A 365 -11.59 10.66 -11.15
CA VAL A 365 -12.76 11.40 -10.66
C VAL A 365 -13.99 11.08 -11.51
N ASN A 366 -13.85 11.11 -12.84
CA ASN A 366 -14.93 10.78 -13.76
C ASN A 366 -15.38 9.32 -13.61
N ILE A 367 -14.44 8.37 -13.46
CA ILE A 367 -14.75 6.95 -13.23
C ILE A 367 -15.55 6.79 -11.94
N GLY A 368 -15.09 7.36 -10.83
CA GLY A 368 -15.80 7.29 -9.54
C GLY A 368 -17.24 7.79 -9.61
N ALA A 369 -17.47 8.92 -10.28
CA ALA A 369 -18.82 9.47 -10.47
C ALA A 369 -19.71 8.55 -11.31
N ARG A 370 -19.15 7.86 -12.33
CA ARG A 370 -19.89 6.90 -13.16
C ARG A 370 -20.20 5.61 -12.42
N VAL A 371 -19.28 5.13 -11.57
CA VAL A 371 -19.54 4.00 -10.68
C VAL A 371 -20.69 4.33 -9.72
N ALA A 372 -20.70 5.51 -9.11
CA ALA A 372 -21.79 5.92 -8.20
C ALA A 372 -23.15 6.01 -8.89
N ALA A 373 -23.18 6.48 -10.14
CA ALA A 373 -24.42 6.57 -10.91
C ALA A 373 -25.04 5.20 -11.22
N LEU A 374 -24.24 4.13 -11.26
CA LEU A 374 -24.68 2.76 -11.50
C LEU A 374 -25.05 2.01 -10.21
N ALA A 375 -24.73 2.56 -9.04
CA ALA A 375 -25.04 1.94 -7.75
C ALA A 375 -26.55 1.97 -7.47
N ALA A 376 -27.07 0.84 -6.96
CA ALA A 376 -28.46 0.74 -6.52
C ALA A 376 -28.70 1.53 -5.20
N PRO A 377 -29.96 1.74 -4.78
CA PRO A 377 -30.24 2.30 -3.47
C PRO A 377 -29.62 1.49 -2.33
N SER A 378 -29.06 2.19 -1.33
CA SER A 378 -28.36 1.57 -0.20
C SER A 378 -27.17 0.68 -0.58
N GLU A 379 -26.58 0.91 -1.76
CA GLU A 379 -25.46 0.13 -2.28
C GLU A 379 -24.15 0.92 -2.30
N VAL A 380 -23.07 0.24 -1.93
CA VAL A 380 -21.69 0.66 -2.18
C VAL A 380 -21.15 -0.14 -3.35
N LEU A 381 -20.93 0.52 -4.48
CA LEU A 381 -20.39 -0.07 -5.70
C LEU A 381 -18.94 0.40 -5.90
N VAL A 382 -18.05 -0.52 -6.30
CA VAL A 382 -16.63 -0.23 -6.46
C VAL A 382 -16.10 -0.73 -7.81
N SER A 383 -15.11 -0.03 -8.35
CA SER A 383 -14.35 -0.51 -9.51
C SER A 383 -13.48 -1.73 -9.17
N GLN A 384 -13.09 -2.49 -10.19
CA GLN A 384 -12.15 -3.61 -10.06
C GLN A 384 -10.85 -3.22 -9.31
N THR A 385 -10.27 -2.05 -9.59
CA THR A 385 -9.05 -1.58 -8.91
C THR A 385 -9.20 -1.51 -7.39
N VAL A 386 -10.37 -1.08 -6.90
CA VAL A 386 -10.64 -1.02 -5.46
C VAL A 386 -10.71 -2.43 -4.88
N ARG A 387 -11.42 -3.36 -5.54
CA ARG A 387 -11.47 -4.78 -5.14
C ARG A 387 -10.07 -5.38 -5.06
N ASP A 388 -9.26 -5.15 -6.09
CA ASP A 388 -7.92 -5.73 -6.25
C ASP A 388 -6.91 -5.24 -5.21
N LEU A 389 -7.15 -4.05 -4.65
CA LEU A 389 -6.36 -3.48 -3.54
C LEU A 389 -6.89 -3.85 -2.15
N MET A 390 -8.12 -4.40 -2.06
CA MET A 390 -8.79 -4.70 -0.80
C MET A 390 -8.83 -6.20 -0.49
N VAL A 391 -8.01 -7.02 -1.15
CA VAL A 391 -8.01 -8.45 -0.85
C VAL A 391 -7.39 -8.73 0.52
N GLY A 392 -8.00 -9.66 1.26
CA GLY A 392 -7.67 -9.95 2.66
C GLY A 392 -8.49 -9.14 3.67
N SER A 393 -9.31 -8.18 3.21
CA SER A 393 -10.27 -7.50 4.08
C SER A 393 -11.37 -8.43 4.59
N ASP A 394 -12.04 -8.02 5.66
CA ASP A 394 -13.26 -8.61 6.24
C ASP A 394 -14.52 -8.32 5.39
N LEU A 395 -14.34 -8.03 4.10
CA LEU A 395 -15.39 -7.65 3.17
C LEU A 395 -15.42 -8.60 1.97
N THR A 396 -16.62 -8.80 1.44
CA THR A 396 -16.85 -9.58 0.22
C THR A 396 -17.34 -8.69 -0.90
N PHE A 397 -17.03 -9.08 -2.13
CA PHE A 397 -17.27 -8.29 -3.34
C PHE A 397 -18.09 -9.11 -4.33
N ALA A 398 -19.38 -8.80 -4.43
CA ALA A 398 -20.28 -9.47 -5.35
C ALA A 398 -20.14 -8.88 -6.75
N ASP A 399 -19.88 -9.72 -7.75
CA ASP A 399 -19.71 -9.30 -9.14
C ASP A 399 -20.99 -8.67 -9.71
N ARG A 400 -20.84 -7.49 -10.33
CA ARG A 400 -21.89 -6.75 -11.05
C ARG A 400 -21.64 -6.68 -12.54
N GLY A 401 -20.68 -7.46 -13.03
CA GLY A 401 -20.33 -7.58 -14.42
C GLY A 401 -19.50 -6.42 -14.94
N SER A 402 -19.37 -6.41 -16.26
CA SER A 402 -18.54 -5.49 -17.03
C SER A 402 -19.38 -4.36 -17.62
N HIS A 403 -18.91 -3.12 -17.46
CA HIS A 403 -19.63 -1.91 -17.88
C HIS A 403 -18.76 -1.01 -18.74
N GLU A 404 -19.34 -0.41 -19.78
CA GLU A 404 -18.75 0.72 -20.49
C GLU A 404 -19.19 2.02 -19.79
N LEU A 405 -18.23 2.80 -19.30
CA LEU A 405 -18.53 4.04 -18.59
C LEU A 405 -18.46 5.22 -19.57
N LYS A 406 -19.52 6.03 -19.61
CA LYS A 406 -19.61 7.17 -20.55
C LYS A 406 -18.39 8.09 -20.44
N GLY A 407 -17.64 8.20 -21.53
CA GLY A 407 -16.46 9.08 -21.66
C GLY A 407 -15.18 8.49 -21.05
N VAL A 408 -15.19 7.21 -20.66
CA VAL A 408 -14.03 6.50 -20.13
C VAL A 408 -13.69 5.36 -21.09
N PRO A 409 -12.44 5.24 -21.57
CA PRO A 409 -12.03 4.12 -22.42
C PRO A 409 -12.12 2.77 -21.70
N GLY A 410 -12.42 1.72 -22.47
CA GLY A 410 -12.37 0.34 -22.00
C GLY A 410 -13.61 -0.14 -21.25
N VAL A 411 -13.52 -1.37 -20.78
CA VAL A 411 -14.58 -2.08 -20.07
C VAL A 411 -14.17 -2.25 -18.61
N TRP A 412 -15.10 -1.97 -17.69
CA TRP A 412 -14.83 -1.87 -16.27
C TRP A 412 -15.64 -2.90 -15.49
N GLY A 413 -14.96 -3.82 -14.81
CA GLY A 413 -15.59 -4.72 -13.84
C GLY A 413 -16.02 -3.95 -12.59
N LEU A 414 -17.29 -4.10 -12.18
CA LEU A 414 -17.84 -3.45 -11.00
C LEU A 414 -18.27 -4.48 -9.96
N TYR A 415 -18.14 -4.13 -8.68
CA TYR A 415 -18.41 -5.04 -7.57
C TYR A 415 -19.21 -4.33 -6.48
N ALA A 416 -20.24 -4.99 -5.96
CA ALA A 416 -21.00 -4.51 -4.81
C ALA A 416 -20.36 -5.01 -3.52
N VAL A 417 -20.14 -4.11 -2.56
CA VAL A 417 -19.52 -4.45 -1.27
C VAL A 417 -20.55 -5.04 -0.32
N ARG A 418 -20.15 -6.10 0.40
CA ARG A 418 -20.93 -6.76 1.45
C ARG A 418 -20.03 -7.07 2.65
N PRO A 419 -20.53 -6.92 3.90
CA PRO A 419 -19.79 -7.40 5.07
C PRO A 419 -19.59 -8.93 5.00
N ASP A 420 -18.46 -9.45 5.49
CA ASP A 420 -18.26 -10.91 5.61
C ASP A 420 -19.18 -11.47 6.72
N GLY A 421 -20.41 -11.80 6.32
CA GLY A 421 -21.48 -12.26 7.20
C GLY A 421 -22.62 -13.00 6.50
N GLU A 422 -22.55 -13.19 5.18
CA GLU A 422 -23.47 -14.03 4.41
C GLU A 422 -22.76 -15.29 3.89
N ARG A 423 -22.09 -16.04 4.77
CA ARG A 423 -21.89 -17.48 4.52
C ARG A 423 -23.22 -18.16 4.83
N ARG A 424 -24.15 -18.14 3.87
CA ARG A 424 -25.33 -19.01 3.90
C ARG A 424 -24.94 -20.45 3.62
#